data_AF-A9V0J2-F1
#
_entry.id   AF-A9V0J2-F1
#
_cell.length_a   1.000
_cell.length_b   1.000
_cell.length_c   1.000
_cell.angle_alpha   90.00
_cell.angle_beta   90.00
_cell.angle_gamma   90.00
#
_symmetry.space_group_name_H-M   'P 1'
#
loop_
_entity.id
_entity.type
_entity.pdbx_description
1 polymer ?
#
loop_
_entity_poly.entity_id
_entity_poly.type
_entity_poly.pdbx_seq_one_letter_code
_entity_poly.pdbx_strand_id
1 'polypeptide(L)'
;MKYTIENITTDDTGVPLDLMGDVQYALMWFVAIFVLDFILVRIKWFPEKNSATRYFSLHVIINAYVVFEHLPDIIATYSDPSVAFLGPCNTRGVMAIYALHLYHIAFYQPLDFIDWVHHVVMVVVMLPIAYLLAPGHLLGHGAFYASGLPGGLDYMMLVMIKLGWISKLDEKYYNNYIQLWVRAPGCLVHAWLTYHNYVEAVKRYEDPTIPDRLEYSARPLVEPHIARYAVWVVIITFYWNGQFFLERVIRSHERHIVKAAIEGKKAKAQ
;
A
#
# COMPACT_ATOMS: atom_id res chain seq x y z
N MET A 1 -12.38 17.05 -37.33
CA MET A 1 -12.24 18.32 -36.58
C MET A 1 -10.94 18.23 -35.79
N LYS A 2 -9.88 18.92 -36.22
CA LYS A 2 -8.59 18.94 -35.51
C LYS A 2 -8.72 19.97 -34.40
N TYR A 3 -8.93 19.54 -33.16
CA TYR A 3 -8.80 20.41 -32.01
C TYR A 3 -7.31 20.70 -31.80
N THR A 4 -6.88 21.91 -32.14
CA THR A 4 -5.57 22.46 -31.82
C THR A 4 -5.47 22.67 -30.30
N ILE A 5 -4.39 22.17 -29.70
CA ILE A 5 -4.12 22.09 -28.25
C ILE A 5 -3.92 23.48 -27.59
N GLU A 6 -4.00 24.57 -28.35
CA GLU A 6 -3.52 25.90 -27.91
C GLU A 6 -4.54 26.76 -27.14
N ASN A 7 -5.75 26.28 -26.85
CA ASN A 7 -6.79 27.06 -26.14
C ASN A 7 -7.33 26.39 -24.86
N ILE A 8 -6.50 25.65 -24.12
CA ILE A 8 -6.84 25.28 -22.73
C ILE A 8 -6.46 26.47 -21.85
N THR A 9 -7.41 27.37 -21.63
CA THR A 9 -7.28 28.47 -20.66
C THR A 9 -7.25 27.91 -19.24
N THR A 10 -6.03 27.74 -18.71
CA THR A 10 -5.48 28.08 -17.38
C THR A 10 -6.31 28.14 -16.09
N ASP A 11 -7.61 27.87 -16.07
CA ASP A 11 -8.34 27.67 -14.81
C ASP A 11 -8.11 26.24 -14.30
N ASP A 12 -6.83 25.88 -14.16
CA ASP A 12 -6.43 24.71 -13.39
C ASP A 12 -6.74 25.04 -11.93
N THR A 13 -7.93 24.67 -11.47
CA THR A 13 -8.46 25.03 -10.15
C THR A 13 -7.96 24.12 -9.02
N GLY A 14 -7.22 23.05 -9.33
CA GLY A 14 -6.81 22.08 -8.33
C GLY A 14 -5.79 22.61 -7.31
N VAL A 15 -5.56 21.86 -6.23
CA VAL A 15 -4.51 22.13 -5.25
C VAL A 15 -3.20 21.48 -5.72
N PRO A 16 -2.08 22.21 -5.82
CA PRO A 16 -0.80 21.57 -6.11
C PRO A 16 -0.41 20.61 -4.98
N LEU A 17 0.18 19.46 -5.33
CA LEU A 17 0.79 18.59 -4.32
C LEU A 17 1.93 19.34 -3.61
N ASP A 18 2.00 19.20 -2.30
CA ASP A 18 3.08 19.77 -1.48
C ASP A 18 4.32 18.87 -1.54
N LEU A 19 4.99 18.85 -2.69
CA LEU A 19 6.13 17.96 -2.93
C LEU A 19 7.25 18.15 -1.91
N MET A 20 7.57 19.40 -1.58
CA MET A 20 8.63 19.69 -0.61
C MET A 20 8.22 19.25 0.79
N GLY A 21 6.98 19.54 1.20
CA GLY A 21 6.45 19.06 2.47
C GLY A 21 6.35 17.54 2.55
N ASP A 22 6.02 16.85 1.45
CA ASP A 22 5.98 15.39 1.37
C ASP A 22 7.37 14.76 1.49
N VAL A 23 8.38 15.34 0.83
CA VAL A 23 9.78 14.91 0.98
C VAL A 23 10.25 15.11 2.42
N GLN A 24 9.97 16.28 3.02
CA GLN A 24 10.27 16.55 4.43
C GLN A 24 9.56 15.53 5.34
N TYR A 25 8.30 15.22 5.06
CA TYR A 25 7.50 14.29 5.83
C TYR A 25 8.03 12.85 5.74
N ALA A 26 8.45 12.40 4.55
CA ALA A 26 9.10 11.11 4.36
C ALA A 26 10.43 11.02 5.13
N LEU A 27 11.24 12.08 5.11
CA LEU A 27 12.48 12.15 5.90
C LEU A 27 12.20 12.13 7.42
N MET A 28 11.18 12.86 7.86
CA MET A 28 10.74 12.85 9.26
C MET A 28 10.32 11.44 9.70
N TRP A 29 9.54 10.73 8.88
CA TRP A 29 9.17 9.34 9.16
C TRP A 29 10.37 8.40 9.16
N PHE A 30 11.32 8.57 8.24
CA PHE A 30 12.55 7.77 8.23
C PHE A 30 13.34 7.93 9.54
N VAL A 31 13.49 9.18 10.02
CA VAL A 31 14.14 9.47 11.31
C VAL A 31 13.31 8.92 12.47
N ALA A 32 11.97 9.08 12.45
CA ALA A 32 11.10 8.55 13.49
C ALA A 32 11.20 7.03 13.60
N ILE A 33 11.22 6.31 12.47
CA ILE A 33 11.39 4.86 12.41
C ILE A 33 12.76 4.45 12.97
N PHE A 34 13.83 5.16 12.63
CA PHE A 34 15.16 4.93 13.22
C PHE A 34 15.16 5.11 14.74
N VAL A 35 14.52 6.18 15.24
CA VAL A 35 14.41 6.44 16.69
C VAL A 35 13.58 5.36 17.37
N LEU A 36 12.45 4.96 16.79
CA LEU A 36 11.62 3.86 17.29
C LEU A 36 12.41 2.55 17.34
N ASP A 37 13.14 2.22 16.27
CA ASP A 37 13.99 1.03 16.22
C ASP A 37 15.06 1.04 17.32
N PHE A 38 15.72 2.19 17.51
CA PHE A 38 16.68 2.38 18.59
C PHE A 38 16.05 2.21 19.98
N ILE A 39 14.85 2.75 20.21
CA ILE A 39 14.11 2.58 21.47
C ILE A 39 13.81 1.09 21.69
N LEU A 40 13.33 0.36 20.67
CA LEU A 40 13.06 -1.07 20.75
C LEU A 40 14.31 -1.86 21.17
N VAL A 41 15.47 -1.54 20.58
CA VAL A 41 16.75 -2.14 21.00
C VAL A 41 17.08 -1.81 22.46
N ARG A 42 16.89 -0.55 22.88
CA ARG A 42 17.20 -0.10 24.25
C ARG A 42 16.35 -0.78 25.32
N ILE A 43 15.07 -1.02 25.03
CA ILE A 43 14.17 -1.76 25.94
C ILE A 43 14.31 -3.28 25.82
N LYS A 44 15.30 -3.77 25.05
CA LYS A 44 15.54 -5.20 24.79
C LYS A 44 14.38 -5.91 24.08
N TRP A 45 13.59 -5.18 23.29
CA TRP A 45 12.57 -5.74 22.42
C TRP A 45 13.22 -6.29 21.15
N PHE A 46 13.50 -7.59 21.12
CA PHE A 46 14.23 -8.28 20.05
C PHE A 46 15.52 -7.54 19.65
N PRO A 47 16.52 -7.46 20.55
CA PRO A 47 17.66 -6.55 20.40
C PRO A 47 18.68 -7.01 19.35
N GLU A 48 18.53 -8.20 18.77
CA GLU A 48 19.49 -8.75 17.82
C GLU A 48 19.61 -7.84 16.60
N LYS A 49 20.84 -7.61 16.10
CA LYS A 49 21.03 -6.84 14.87
C LYS A 49 20.20 -7.47 13.74
N ASN A 50 19.49 -6.63 12.99
CA ASN A 50 18.61 -7.03 11.88
C ASN A 50 17.52 -8.04 12.27
N SER A 51 17.02 -7.99 13.52
CA SER A 51 15.92 -8.85 13.94
C SER A 51 14.67 -8.61 13.10
N ALA A 52 14.28 -9.61 12.30
CA ALA A 52 13.07 -9.55 11.49
C ALA A 52 11.83 -9.23 12.35
N THR A 53 11.76 -9.72 13.59
CA THR A 53 10.65 -9.43 14.50
C THR A 53 10.56 -7.96 14.89
N ARG A 54 11.70 -7.30 15.07
CA ARG A 54 11.74 -5.88 15.38
C ARG A 54 11.24 -5.06 14.19
N TYR A 55 11.65 -5.43 12.98
CA TYR A 55 11.09 -4.86 11.75
C TYR A 55 9.58 -5.08 11.64
N PHE A 56 9.08 -6.28 11.96
CA PHE A 56 7.64 -6.56 11.97
C PHE A 56 6.91 -5.65 12.96
N SER A 57 7.52 -5.35 14.12
CA SER A 57 6.94 -4.41 15.10
C SER A 57 6.84 -2.98 14.54
N LEU A 58 7.86 -2.52 13.80
CA LEU A 58 7.81 -1.22 13.12
C LEU A 58 6.69 -1.19 12.07
N HIS A 59 6.52 -2.27 11.30
CA HIS A 59 5.40 -2.42 10.36
C HIS A 59 4.04 -2.30 11.04
N VAL A 60 3.83 -2.95 12.19
CA VAL A 60 2.55 -2.85 12.91
C VAL A 60 2.20 -1.39 13.22
N ILE A 61 3.18 -0.63 13.71
CA ILE A 61 2.99 0.78 14.08
C ILE A 61 2.66 1.64 12.85
N ILE A 62 3.45 1.51 11.78
CA ILE A 62 3.25 2.30 10.56
C ILE A 62 1.95 1.92 9.85
N ASN A 63 1.60 0.63 9.80
CA ASN A 63 0.38 0.17 9.15
C ASN A 63 -0.86 0.63 9.94
N ALA A 64 -0.79 0.68 11.28
CA ALA A 64 -1.85 1.26 12.10
C ALA A 64 -2.01 2.76 11.84
N TYR A 65 -0.90 3.49 11.68
CA TYR A 65 -0.93 4.91 11.27
C TYR A 65 -1.58 5.09 9.88
N VAL A 66 -1.20 4.28 8.88
CA VAL A 66 -1.79 4.29 7.53
C VAL A 66 -3.30 4.03 7.58
N VAL A 67 -3.76 3.07 8.40
CA VAL A 67 -5.18 2.79 8.60
C VAL A 67 -5.91 4.00 9.16
N PHE A 68 -5.36 4.62 10.20
CA PHE A 68 -5.95 5.80 10.82
C PHE A 68 -6.04 6.97 9.84
N GLU A 69 -4.94 7.25 9.13
CA GLU A 69 -4.81 8.37 8.20
C GLU A 69 -5.75 8.24 6.99
N HIS A 70 -5.93 7.03 6.46
CA HIS A 70 -6.71 6.78 5.23
C HIS A 70 -8.09 6.19 5.48
N LEU A 71 -8.55 6.05 6.73
CA LEU A 71 -9.93 5.67 7.01
C LEU A 71 -10.95 6.64 6.40
N PRO A 72 -10.76 7.99 6.43
CA PRO A 72 -11.65 8.92 5.74
C PRO A 72 -11.69 8.70 4.23
N ASP A 73 -10.54 8.39 3.61
CA ASP A 73 -10.45 8.14 2.16
C ASP A 73 -11.21 6.87 1.75
N ILE A 74 -11.17 5.83 2.59
CA ILE A 74 -11.96 4.60 2.40
C ILE A 74 -13.45 4.92 2.45
N ILE A 75 -13.89 5.65 3.48
CA ILE A 75 -15.31 6.03 3.63
C ILE A 75 -15.76 6.88 2.43
N ALA A 76 -14.98 7.88 2.03
CA ALA A 76 -15.29 8.74 0.89
C ALA A 76 -15.35 7.95 -0.43
N THR A 77 -14.37 7.08 -0.68
CA THR A 77 -14.31 6.25 -1.89
C THR A 77 -15.53 5.34 -2.03
N TYR A 78 -15.99 4.72 -0.93
CA TYR A 78 -17.17 3.85 -0.97
C TYR A 78 -18.50 4.62 -0.90
N SER A 79 -18.50 5.86 -0.40
CA SER A 79 -19.71 6.69 -0.36
C SER A 79 -20.07 7.24 -1.74
N ASP A 80 -19.07 7.63 -2.53
CA ASP A 80 -19.27 8.03 -3.93
C ASP A 80 -18.08 7.57 -4.81
N PRO A 81 -18.12 6.32 -5.31
CA PRO A 81 -17.03 5.76 -6.09
C PRO A 81 -16.84 6.42 -7.47
N SER A 82 -17.81 7.19 -7.96
CA SER A 82 -17.78 7.79 -9.30
C SER A 82 -16.91 9.04 -9.38
N VAL A 83 -16.69 9.69 -8.24
CA VAL A 83 -15.93 10.93 -8.13
C VAL A 83 -14.82 10.86 -7.07
N ALA A 84 -14.48 9.66 -6.60
CA ALA A 84 -13.44 9.47 -5.58
C ALA A 84 -12.10 10.11 -5.96
N PHE A 85 -11.78 10.14 -7.27
CA PHE A 85 -10.56 10.78 -7.79
C PHE A 85 -10.55 12.31 -7.71
N LEU A 86 -11.71 12.95 -7.52
CA LEU A 86 -11.85 14.40 -7.36
C LEU A 86 -11.68 14.86 -5.91
N GLY A 87 -11.62 13.93 -4.96
CA GLY A 87 -11.38 14.24 -3.56
C GLY A 87 -10.01 14.90 -3.30
N PRO A 88 -9.80 15.46 -2.09
CA PRO A 88 -8.46 15.78 -1.63
C PRO A 88 -7.57 14.55 -1.66
N CYS A 89 -6.30 14.73 -2.04
CA CYS A 89 -5.32 13.64 -2.09
C CYS A 89 -4.45 13.66 -0.84
N ASN A 90 -4.76 12.82 0.14
CA ASN A 90 -3.94 12.67 1.32
C ASN A 90 -2.70 11.80 1.01
N THR A 91 -1.51 12.36 1.19
CA THR A 91 -0.22 11.72 0.89
C THR A 91 0.50 11.19 2.13
N ARG A 92 0.00 11.50 3.34
CA ARG A 92 0.73 11.32 4.60
C ARG A 92 1.04 9.85 4.91
N GLY A 93 0.05 8.96 4.80
CA GLY A 93 0.26 7.53 4.99
C GLY A 93 1.17 6.92 3.93
N VAL A 94 1.09 7.39 2.67
CA VAL A 94 1.97 6.96 1.57
C VAL A 94 3.44 7.31 1.85
N MET A 95 3.72 8.51 2.35
CA MET A 95 5.08 8.91 2.72
C MET A 95 5.64 8.07 3.88
N ALA A 96 4.80 7.71 4.85
CA ALA A 96 5.20 6.81 5.94
C ALA A 96 5.51 5.39 5.43
N ILE A 97 4.69 4.85 4.51
CA ILE A 97 4.94 3.57 3.83
C ILE A 97 6.29 3.62 3.10
N TYR A 98 6.51 4.68 2.31
CA TYR A 98 7.74 4.83 1.54
C TYR A 98 8.97 4.86 2.45
N ALA A 99 8.94 5.66 3.52
CA ALA A 99 10.01 5.76 4.50
C ALA A 99 10.31 4.41 5.18
N LEU A 100 9.28 3.65 5.56
CA LEU A 100 9.43 2.33 6.17
C LEU A 100 10.15 1.33 5.26
N HIS A 101 9.78 1.30 3.97
CA HIS A 101 10.37 0.35 3.04
C HIS A 101 11.79 0.76 2.64
N LEU A 102 12.09 2.05 2.53
CA LEU A 102 13.48 2.52 2.37
C LEU A 102 14.32 2.16 3.60
N TYR A 103 13.77 2.32 4.82
CA TYR A 103 14.45 1.93 6.05
C TYR A 103 14.75 0.42 6.07
N HIS A 104 13.78 -0.40 5.65
CA HIS A 104 13.96 -1.84 5.52
C HIS A 104 15.12 -2.21 4.60
N ILE A 105 15.11 -1.65 3.38
CA ILE A 105 16.15 -1.88 2.38
C ILE A 105 17.51 -1.43 2.90
N ALA A 106 17.60 -0.33 3.63
CA ALA A 106 18.86 0.18 4.14
C ALA A 106 19.43 -0.65 5.30
N PHE A 107 18.59 -1.08 6.26
CA PHE A 107 19.07 -1.58 7.55
C PHE A 107 18.79 -3.06 7.82
N TYR A 108 17.82 -3.70 7.16
CA TYR A 108 17.47 -5.11 7.38
C TYR A 108 17.90 -5.99 6.20
N GLN A 109 19.21 -6.12 6.04
CA GLN A 109 19.85 -6.94 5.02
C GLN A 109 20.37 -8.28 5.59
N PRO A 110 20.51 -9.33 4.76
CA PRO A 110 20.12 -9.40 3.34
C PRO A 110 18.61 -9.58 3.13
N LEU A 111 18.09 -9.07 2.01
CA LEU A 111 16.72 -9.34 1.57
C LEU A 111 16.64 -10.60 0.69
N ASP A 112 15.60 -11.40 0.90
CA ASP A 112 15.29 -12.50 -0.01
C ASP A 112 14.89 -11.96 -1.39
N PHE A 113 15.16 -12.73 -2.45
CA PHE A 113 14.82 -12.34 -3.82
C PHE A 113 13.34 -11.96 -3.98
N ILE A 114 12.46 -12.70 -3.30
CA ILE A 114 11.02 -12.44 -3.36
C ILE A 114 10.64 -11.12 -2.70
N ASP A 115 11.39 -10.68 -1.69
CA ASP A 115 11.19 -9.40 -1.05
C ASP A 115 11.69 -8.29 -1.97
N TRP A 116 12.82 -8.47 -2.67
CA TRP A 116 13.26 -7.54 -3.71
C TRP A 116 12.21 -7.33 -4.81
N VAL A 117 11.60 -8.39 -5.32
CA VAL A 117 10.53 -8.28 -6.33
C VAL A 117 9.39 -7.40 -5.82
N HIS A 118 8.95 -7.62 -4.57
CA HIS A 118 7.92 -6.80 -3.94
C HIS A 118 8.33 -5.33 -3.82
N HIS A 119 9.54 -5.05 -3.31
CA HIS A 119 10.01 -3.67 -3.11
C HIS A 119 10.18 -2.93 -4.43
N VAL A 120 10.74 -3.57 -5.46
CA VAL A 120 10.90 -2.93 -6.78
C VAL A 120 9.52 -2.62 -7.39
N VAL A 121 8.63 -3.61 -7.45
CA VAL A 121 7.32 -3.42 -8.09
C VAL A 121 6.45 -2.43 -7.29
N MET A 122 6.38 -2.58 -5.98
CA MET A 122 5.45 -1.80 -5.15
C MET A 122 6.01 -0.44 -4.72
N VAL A 123 7.28 -0.38 -4.31
CA VAL A 123 7.86 0.81 -3.67
C VAL A 123 8.62 1.68 -4.68
N VAL A 124 9.33 1.08 -5.64
CA VAL A 124 10.10 1.84 -6.64
C VAL A 124 9.24 2.23 -7.85
N VAL A 125 8.28 1.40 -8.25
CA VAL A 125 7.46 1.63 -9.45
C VAL A 125 6.04 2.10 -9.09
N MET A 126 5.24 1.27 -8.43
CA MET A 126 3.81 1.56 -8.21
C MET A 126 3.61 2.80 -7.35
N LEU A 127 4.24 2.88 -6.17
CA LEU A 127 3.98 3.95 -5.20
C LEU A 127 4.32 5.35 -5.76
N PRO A 128 5.47 5.58 -6.43
CA PRO A 128 5.75 6.88 -7.04
C PRO A 128 4.78 7.21 -8.17
N ILE A 129 4.40 6.23 -9.00
CA ILE A 129 3.41 6.46 -10.07
C ILE A 129 2.04 6.85 -9.50
N ALA A 130 1.57 6.12 -8.48
CA ALA A 130 0.30 6.42 -7.82
C ALA A 130 0.31 7.80 -7.16
N TYR A 131 1.43 8.18 -6.53
CA TYR A 131 1.64 9.53 -5.97
C TYR A 131 1.57 10.62 -7.05
N LEU A 132 2.32 10.44 -8.15
CA LEU A 132 2.38 11.41 -9.25
C LEU A 132 1.04 11.61 -9.96
N LEU A 133 0.18 10.58 -9.98
CA LEU A 133 -1.18 10.68 -10.51
C LEU A 133 -2.13 11.51 -9.63
N ALA A 134 -1.81 11.69 -8.35
CA ALA A 134 -2.60 12.43 -7.36
C ALA A 134 -4.11 12.11 -7.37
N PRO A 135 -4.52 10.83 -7.29
CA PRO A 135 -5.89 10.39 -7.64
C PRO A 135 -6.91 10.59 -6.49
N GLY A 136 -6.84 11.71 -5.76
CA GLY A 136 -7.73 12.01 -4.65
C GLY A 136 -7.74 10.91 -3.58
N HIS A 137 -8.94 10.48 -3.17
CA HIS A 137 -9.15 9.45 -2.15
C HIS A 137 -8.65 8.06 -2.57
N LEU A 138 -8.49 7.82 -3.88
CA LEU A 138 -8.01 6.51 -4.35
C LEU A 138 -6.58 6.22 -3.88
N LEU A 139 -5.75 7.25 -3.66
CA LEU A 139 -4.39 7.06 -3.14
C LEU A 139 -4.44 6.39 -1.75
N GLY A 140 -5.28 6.92 -0.87
CA GLY A 140 -5.50 6.38 0.47
C GLY A 140 -6.19 5.01 0.46
N HIS A 141 -7.17 4.81 -0.42
CA HIS A 141 -7.81 3.50 -0.61
C HIS A 141 -6.79 2.42 -0.98
N GLY A 142 -5.90 2.72 -1.93
CA GLY A 142 -4.83 1.81 -2.31
C GLY A 142 -3.87 1.52 -1.16
N ALA A 143 -3.40 2.57 -0.46
CA ALA A 143 -2.51 2.45 0.69
C ALA A 143 -3.11 1.59 1.82
N PHE A 144 -4.39 1.77 2.12
CA PHE A 144 -5.10 1.03 3.17
C PHE A 144 -5.12 -0.48 2.92
N TYR A 145 -5.45 -0.93 1.70
CA TYR A 145 -5.54 -2.36 1.40
C TYR A 145 -4.20 -3.01 1.09
N ALA A 146 -3.29 -2.30 0.41
CA ALA A 146 -1.99 -2.88 0.06
C ALA A 146 -0.98 -2.88 1.22
N SER A 147 -1.04 -1.90 2.12
CA SER A 147 -0.05 -1.75 3.19
C SER A 147 -0.65 -1.49 4.57
N GLY A 148 -1.86 -0.92 4.67
CA GLY A 148 -2.53 -0.63 5.93
C GLY A 148 -3.08 -1.87 6.64
N LEU A 149 -4.41 -2.04 6.67
CA LEU A 149 -5.07 -2.99 7.58
C LEU A 149 -4.62 -4.45 7.39
N PRO A 150 -4.61 -5.02 6.17
CA PRO A 150 -4.22 -6.42 6.01
C PRO A 150 -2.75 -6.66 6.37
N GLY A 151 -1.88 -5.73 5.99
CA GLY A 151 -0.45 -5.79 6.32
C GLY A 151 -0.20 -5.68 7.82
N GLY A 152 -0.86 -4.73 8.49
CA GLY A 152 -0.73 -4.54 9.94
C GLY A 152 -1.12 -5.77 10.74
N LEU A 153 -2.21 -6.45 10.35
CA LEU A 153 -2.64 -7.70 10.99
C LEU A 153 -1.65 -8.84 10.74
N ASP A 154 -1.12 -8.98 9.52
CA ASP A 154 -0.10 -9.99 9.19
C ASP A 154 1.15 -9.81 10.05
N TYR A 155 1.75 -8.63 10.03
CA TYR A 155 2.95 -8.35 10.82
C TYR A 155 2.72 -8.46 12.33
N MET A 156 1.54 -8.10 12.82
CA MET A 156 1.18 -8.29 14.23
C MET A 156 1.20 -9.77 14.60
N MET A 157 0.61 -10.64 13.78
CA MET A 157 0.66 -12.10 14.02
C MET A 157 2.09 -12.64 13.95
N LEU A 158 2.93 -12.14 13.04
CA LEU A 158 4.35 -12.53 12.99
C LEU A 158 5.10 -12.16 14.29
N VAL A 159 4.78 -11.02 14.90
CA VAL A 159 5.29 -10.65 16.24
C VAL A 159 4.74 -11.61 17.31
N MET A 160 3.44 -11.93 17.29
CA MET A 160 2.81 -12.85 18.24
C MET A 160 3.40 -14.27 18.20
N ILE A 161 3.76 -14.79 17.02
CA ILE A 161 4.49 -16.07 16.90
C ILE A 161 5.80 -16.01 17.68
N LYS A 162 6.54 -14.91 17.54
CA LYS A 162 7.88 -14.75 18.14
C LYS A 162 7.82 -14.57 19.65
N LEU A 163 6.69 -14.08 20.16
CA LEU A 163 6.37 -14.04 21.59
C LEU A 163 5.79 -15.36 22.11
N GLY A 164 5.51 -16.33 21.24
CA GLY A 164 4.90 -17.62 21.61
C GLY A 164 3.42 -17.55 21.94
N TRP A 165 2.73 -16.47 21.57
CA TRP A 165 1.30 -16.29 21.86
C TRP A 165 0.39 -17.07 20.91
N ILE A 166 0.84 -17.31 19.68
CA ILE A 166 0.14 -18.13 18.69
C ILE A 166 1.13 -19.07 17.99
N SER A 167 0.63 -20.20 17.48
CA SER A 167 1.47 -21.10 16.70
C SER A 167 1.69 -20.58 15.28
N LYS A 168 2.70 -21.11 14.59
CA LYS A 168 2.92 -20.82 13.16
C LYS A 168 1.72 -21.27 12.29
N LEU A 169 1.04 -22.34 12.69
CA LEU A 169 -0.12 -22.82 11.93
C LEU A 169 -1.32 -21.89 12.10
N ASP A 170 -1.52 -21.35 13.31
CA ASP A 170 -2.57 -20.37 13.60
C ASP A 170 -2.37 -19.08 12.78
N GLU A 171 -1.14 -18.54 12.75
CA GLU A 171 -0.87 -17.36 11.90
C GLU A 171 -1.15 -17.64 10.43
N LYS A 172 -0.69 -18.77 9.87
CA LYS A 172 -0.97 -19.11 8.47
C LYS A 172 -2.46 -19.32 8.20
N TYR A 173 -3.20 -19.82 9.19
CA TYR A 173 -4.65 -19.92 9.12
C TYR A 173 -5.31 -18.55 9.04
N TYR A 174 -5.07 -17.67 10.01
CA TYR A 174 -5.68 -16.33 10.02
C TYR A 174 -5.21 -15.45 8.85
N ASN A 175 -3.92 -15.50 8.51
CA ASN A 175 -3.36 -14.76 7.38
C ASN A 175 -4.04 -15.18 6.07
N ASN A 176 -4.34 -16.47 5.89
CA ASN A 176 -5.08 -16.94 4.72
C ASN A 176 -6.46 -16.26 4.59
N TYR A 177 -7.20 -16.13 5.70
CA TYR A 177 -8.49 -15.40 5.68
C TYR A 177 -8.31 -13.91 5.41
N ILE A 178 -7.30 -13.28 6.00
CA ILE A 178 -7.02 -11.84 5.78
C ILE A 178 -6.70 -11.58 4.31
N GLN A 179 -5.86 -12.41 3.67
CA GLN A 179 -5.55 -12.23 2.26
C GLN A 179 -6.75 -12.55 1.36
N LEU A 180 -7.49 -13.61 1.66
CA LEU A 180 -8.62 -14.07 0.85
C LEU A 180 -9.82 -13.12 0.91
N TRP A 181 -10.13 -12.59 2.09
CA TRP A 181 -11.35 -11.80 2.31
C TRP A 181 -11.14 -10.30 2.42
N VAL A 182 -9.91 -9.84 2.68
CA VAL A 182 -9.63 -8.41 2.87
C VAL A 182 -8.68 -7.87 1.80
N ARG A 183 -7.44 -8.36 1.75
CA ARG A 183 -6.42 -7.78 0.84
C ARG A 183 -6.74 -8.02 -0.63
N ALA A 184 -6.93 -9.26 -1.04
CA ALA A 184 -7.12 -9.58 -2.45
C ALA A 184 -8.41 -8.95 -3.01
N PRO A 185 -9.57 -9.01 -2.33
CA PRO A 185 -10.76 -8.29 -2.76
C PRO A 185 -10.57 -6.77 -2.75
N GLY A 186 -9.95 -6.20 -1.72
CA GLY A 186 -9.70 -4.75 -1.64
C GLY A 186 -8.80 -4.24 -2.76
N CYS A 187 -7.71 -4.96 -3.07
CA CYS A 187 -6.84 -4.62 -4.20
C CYS A 187 -7.53 -4.80 -5.56
N LEU A 188 -8.39 -5.82 -5.72
CA LEU A 188 -9.18 -6.01 -6.93
C LEU A 188 -10.20 -4.88 -7.13
N VAL A 189 -10.92 -4.50 -6.06
CA VAL A 189 -11.86 -3.38 -6.07
C VAL A 189 -11.12 -2.07 -6.36
N HIS A 190 -9.95 -1.85 -5.76
CA HIS A 190 -9.12 -0.68 -6.05
C HIS A 190 -8.72 -0.61 -7.54
N ALA A 191 -8.30 -1.72 -8.14
CA ALA A 191 -7.95 -1.78 -9.55
C ALA A 191 -9.15 -1.45 -10.44
N TRP A 192 -10.34 -1.98 -10.11
CA TRP A 192 -11.58 -1.65 -10.83
C TRP A 192 -12.01 -0.18 -10.65
N LEU A 193 -11.96 0.34 -9.42
CA LEU A 193 -12.28 1.74 -9.13
C LEU A 193 -11.34 2.69 -9.85
N THR A 194 -10.05 2.36 -9.93
CA THR A 194 -9.07 3.13 -10.68
C THR A 194 -9.41 3.18 -12.16
N TYR A 195 -9.79 2.06 -12.76
CA TYR A 195 -10.29 2.03 -14.14
C TYR A 195 -11.58 2.86 -14.31
N HIS A 196 -12.55 2.67 -13.42
CA HIS A 196 -13.82 3.39 -13.47
C HIS A 196 -13.62 4.91 -13.40
N ASN A 197 -12.84 5.39 -12.43
CA ASN A 197 -12.54 6.81 -12.25
C ASN A 197 -11.70 7.37 -13.40
N TYR A 198 -10.83 6.56 -14.03
CA TYR A 198 -10.13 6.96 -15.25
C TYR A 198 -11.10 7.21 -16.41
N VAL A 199 -12.08 6.32 -16.62
CA VAL A 199 -13.12 6.52 -17.64
C VAL A 199 -13.94 7.77 -17.35
N GLU A 200 -14.33 8.01 -16.09
CA GLU A 200 -15.05 9.24 -15.70
C GLU A 200 -14.20 10.50 -15.88
N ALA A 201 -12.90 10.45 -15.59
CA ALA A 201 -11.97 11.56 -15.83
C ALA A 201 -11.84 11.88 -17.32
N VAL A 202 -11.79 10.86 -18.19
CA VAL A 202 -11.74 11.06 -19.65
C VAL A 202 -13.04 11.71 -20.16
N LYS A 203 -14.21 11.25 -19.69
CA LYS A 203 -15.50 11.84 -20.08
C LYS A 203 -15.59 13.32 -19.71
N ARG A 204 -15.13 13.68 -18.50
CA ARG A 204 -15.09 15.09 -18.06
C ARG A 204 -14.18 15.92 -18.93
N TYR A 205 -12.96 15.42 -19.20
CA TYR A 205 -12.00 16.09 -20.08
C TYR A 205 -12.54 16.35 -21.49
N GLU A 206 -13.43 15.49 -21.98
CA GLU A 206 -14.08 15.65 -23.29
C GLU A 206 -15.32 16.58 -23.26
N ASP A 207 -15.93 16.80 -22.09
CA ASP A 207 -17.11 17.65 -21.91
C ASP A 207 -16.74 18.97 -21.21
N PRO A 208 -16.57 20.07 -21.97
CA PRO A 208 -16.17 21.36 -21.43
C PRO A 208 -17.21 21.99 -20.49
N THR A 209 -18.42 21.42 -20.38
CA THR A 209 -19.46 21.90 -19.45
C THR A 209 -19.26 21.38 -18.04
N ILE A 210 -18.44 20.33 -17.87
CA ILE A 210 -18.17 19.70 -16.58
C ILE A 210 -16.75 20.04 -16.16
N PRO A 211 -16.53 20.54 -14.93
CA PRO A 211 -15.18 20.73 -14.44
C PRO A 211 -14.42 19.40 -14.39
N ASP A 212 -13.25 19.38 -15.04
CA ASP A 212 -12.28 18.27 -14.99
C ASP A 212 -11.79 17.99 -13.58
N ARG A 213 -11.74 19.04 -12.75
CA ARG A 213 -11.29 19.03 -11.36
C ARG A 213 -12.15 19.95 -10.51
N LEU A 214 -12.14 19.70 -9.22
CA LEU A 214 -12.71 20.57 -8.20
C LEU A 214 -11.58 21.37 -7.55
N GLU A 215 -11.92 22.49 -6.90
CA GLU A 215 -10.94 23.39 -6.28
C GLU A 215 -10.04 22.72 -5.23
N TYR A 216 -10.53 21.64 -4.62
CA TYR A 216 -9.83 20.85 -3.62
C TYR A 216 -9.16 19.58 -4.19
N SER A 217 -9.36 19.28 -5.48
CA SER A 217 -8.73 18.11 -6.12
C SER A 217 -7.24 18.36 -6.30
N ALA A 218 -6.40 17.37 -5.98
CA ALA A 218 -4.97 17.49 -6.22
C ALA A 218 -4.65 17.51 -7.73
N ARG A 219 -3.63 18.27 -8.12
CA ARG A 219 -3.10 18.29 -9.49
C ARG A 219 -2.09 17.15 -9.69
N PRO A 220 -2.24 16.31 -10.73
CA PRO A 220 -1.22 15.34 -11.10
C PRO A 220 0.07 16.06 -11.47
N LEU A 221 1.20 15.44 -11.13
CA LEU A 221 2.53 15.93 -11.48
C LEU A 221 3.03 15.33 -12.81
N VAL A 222 2.15 14.64 -13.53
CA VAL A 222 2.44 14.00 -14.81
C VAL A 222 1.56 14.57 -15.90
N GLU A 223 2.12 14.70 -17.10
CA GLU A 223 1.37 15.16 -18.26
C GLU A 223 0.22 14.20 -18.61
N PRO A 224 -0.90 14.70 -19.18
CA PRO A 224 -2.08 13.88 -19.47
C PRO A 224 -1.79 12.64 -20.32
N HIS A 225 -0.86 12.73 -21.28
CA HIS A 225 -0.51 11.61 -22.15
C HIS A 225 0.25 10.51 -21.39
N ILE A 226 1.09 10.87 -20.40
CA ILE A 226 1.79 9.94 -19.50
C ILE A 226 0.80 9.34 -18.49
N ALA A 227 -0.10 10.15 -17.95
CA ALA A 227 -1.11 9.73 -16.98
C ALA A 227 -1.94 8.53 -17.47
N ARG A 228 -2.29 8.51 -18.76
CA ARG A 228 -3.02 7.39 -19.40
C ARG A 228 -2.31 6.04 -19.24
N TYR A 229 -0.98 6.01 -19.40
CA TYR A 229 -0.20 4.77 -19.23
C TYR A 229 0.07 4.47 -17.75
N ALA A 230 0.34 5.50 -16.96
CA ALA A 230 0.58 5.39 -15.51
C ALA A 230 -0.62 4.74 -14.78
N VAL A 231 -1.86 5.11 -15.15
CA VAL A 231 -3.08 4.49 -14.59
C VAL A 231 -3.09 2.97 -14.81
N TRP A 232 -2.72 2.50 -16.00
CA TRP A 232 -2.66 1.05 -16.27
C TRP A 232 -1.60 0.34 -15.44
N VAL A 233 -0.46 0.98 -15.20
CA VAL A 233 0.56 0.43 -14.29
C VAL A 233 -0.01 0.26 -12.88
N VAL A 234 -0.74 1.25 -12.36
CA VAL A 234 -1.40 1.16 -11.04
C VAL A 234 -2.42 0.02 -11.01
N ILE A 235 -3.30 -0.06 -12.02
CA ILE A 235 -4.32 -1.14 -12.12
C ILE A 235 -3.66 -2.51 -12.09
N ILE A 236 -2.65 -2.75 -12.93
CA ILE A 236 -1.98 -4.05 -13.06
C ILE A 236 -1.24 -4.40 -11.77
N THR A 237 -0.50 -3.45 -11.20
CA THR A 237 0.30 -3.70 -10.00
C THR A 237 -0.55 -3.94 -8.76
N PHE A 238 -1.68 -3.24 -8.59
CA PHE A 238 -2.61 -3.53 -7.50
C PHE A 238 -3.32 -4.88 -7.67
N TYR A 239 -3.81 -5.18 -8.87
CA TYR A 239 -4.39 -6.48 -9.16
C TYR A 239 -3.39 -7.61 -8.83
N TRP A 240 -2.17 -7.48 -9.37
CA TRP A 240 -1.10 -8.43 -9.12
C TRP A 240 -0.77 -8.54 -7.62
N ASN A 241 -0.67 -7.43 -6.90
CA ASN A 241 -0.34 -7.43 -5.47
C ASN A 241 -1.33 -8.27 -4.65
N GLY A 242 -2.64 -8.09 -4.88
CA GLY A 242 -3.67 -8.86 -4.17
C GLY A 242 -3.53 -10.36 -4.41
N GLN A 243 -3.41 -10.78 -5.68
CA GLN A 243 -3.31 -12.20 -6.04
C GLN A 243 -1.99 -12.82 -5.61
N PHE A 244 -0.88 -12.09 -5.75
CA PHE A 244 0.46 -12.55 -5.39
C PHE A 244 0.56 -12.90 -3.90
N PHE A 245 0.06 -12.02 -3.01
CA PHE A 245 0.09 -12.30 -1.57
C PHE A 245 -0.87 -13.42 -1.18
N LEU A 246 -2.05 -13.49 -1.80
CA LEU A 246 -3.01 -14.57 -1.58
C LEU A 246 -2.39 -15.93 -1.92
N GLU A 247 -1.83 -16.07 -3.13
CA GLU A 247 -1.20 -17.31 -3.58
C GLU A 247 -0.03 -17.73 -2.67
N ARG A 248 0.80 -16.77 -2.25
CA ARG A 248 1.92 -17.04 -1.33
C ARG A 248 1.43 -17.58 0.02
N VAL A 249 0.37 -16.99 0.58
CA VAL A 249 -0.15 -17.41 1.88
C VAL A 249 -0.84 -18.77 1.80
N ILE A 250 -1.66 -19.02 0.77
CA ILE A 250 -2.28 -20.34 0.54
C ILE A 250 -1.20 -21.42 0.44
N ARG A 251 -0.22 -21.24 -0.44
CA ARG A 251 0.88 -22.22 -0.62
C ARG A 251 1.70 -22.40 0.65
N SER A 252 1.93 -21.31 1.40
CA SER A 252 2.63 -21.41 2.68
C SER A 252 1.83 -22.23 3.68
N HIS A 253 0.53 -21.99 3.78
CA HIS A 253 -0.37 -22.72 4.68
C HIS A 253 -0.36 -24.22 4.34
N GLU A 254 -0.61 -24.59 3.08
CA GLU A 254 -0.63 -25.97 2.62
C GLU A 254 0.67 -26.72 2.96
N ARG A 255 1.82 -26.10 2.71
CA ARG A 255 3.13 -26.68 3.07
C ARG A 255 3.25 -26.96 4.58
N HIS A 256 2.71 -26.09 5.43
CA HIS A 256 2.77 -26.27 6.88
C HIS A 256 1.80 -27.36 7.36
N ILE A 257 0.61 -27.49 6.77
CA ILE A 257 -0.30 -28.61 7.04
C ILE A 257 0.36 -29.94 6.71
N VAL A 258 0.93 -30.06 5.50
CA VAL A 258 1.57 -31.31 5.05
C VAL A 258 2.74 -31.67 5.97
N LYS A 259 3.56 -30.68 6.33
CA LYS A 259 4.68 -30.88 7.26
C LYS A 259 4.21 -31.37 8.64
N ALA A 260 3.20 -30.72 9.21
CA ALA A 260 2.63 -31.11 10.50
C ALA A 260 2.04 -32.54 10.46
N ALA A 261 1.38 -32.92 9.36
CA ALA A 261 0.84 -34.26 9.18
C ALA A 261 1.95 -35.33 9.12
N ILE A 262 3.07 -35.04 8.44
CA ILE A 262 4.23 -35.94 8.37
C ILE A 262 4.88 -36.09 9.76
N GLU A 263 5.06 -35.00 10.49
CA GLU A 263 5.66 -34.99 11.83
C GLU A 263 4.79 -35.74 12.84
N GLY A 264 3.47 -35.52 12.81
CA GLY A 264 2.51 -36.25 13.67
C GLY A 264 2.46 -37.75 13.38
N LYS A 265 2.64 -38.18 12.12
CA LYS A 265 2.77 -39.60 11.78
C LYS A 265 4.06 -40.22 12.34
N LYS A 266 5.18 -39.50 12.31
CA LYS A 266 6.45 -39.98 12.87
C LYS A 266 6.38 -40.15 14.39
N ALA A 267 5.74 -39.22 15.10
CA ALA A 267 5.58 -39.30 16.54
C ALA A 267 4.71 -40.50 17.00
N LYS A 268 3.76 -40.95 16.17
CA LYS A 268 2.94 -42.15 16.47
C LYS A 268 3.64 -43.49 16.16
N ALA A 269 4.76 -43.46 15.45
CA ALA A 269 5.51 -44.66 15.04
C ALA A 269 6.71 -44.96 15.96
N GLN A 270 6.95 -44.11 16.97
CA GLN A 270 7.97 -44.26 18.02
C GLN A 270 7.30 -44.68 19.32
#